data_AF-E3NTR1-F1
#
_entry.id   AF-E3NTR1-F1
#
_cell.length_a   1.000
_cell.length_b   1.000
_cell.length_c   1.000
_cell.angle_alpha   90.00
_cell.angle_beta   90.00
_cell.angle_gamma   90.00
#
_symmetry.space_group_name_H-M   'P 1'
#
loop_
_entity.id
_entity.type
_entity.pdbx_description
1 polymer ?
#
loop_
_entity_poly.entity_id
_entity_poly.type
_entity_poly.pdbx_seq_one_letter_code
_entity_poly.pdbx_strand_id
1 'polypeptide(L)'
;MNELNYHMYLEEKAKEMRTCDNLTSGIDYMYTLVSIGQGLTIPQIESVEEQLNMTIDTFPGLIIPEQSKIGCGEIECDGIDQILCLTGPKSEFRYEDLKTGPPGSECPNGKGENGLCISEEESISNGFGPKEDLENREPKGGEEENSSSYGNSRLVFCFIFMMCGLC
;
A
#
# COMPACT_ATOMS: atom_id res chain seq x y z
N MET A 1 -9.78 -3.57 15.10
CA MET A 1 -8.43 -3.65 14.52
C MET A 1 -8.58 -3.44 13.05
N ASN A 2 -8.14 -2.29 12.56
CA ASN A 2 -8.20 -1.95 11.15
C ASN A 2 -7.18 -2.79 10.37
N GLU A 3 -7.50 -3.03 9.10
CA GLU A 3 -6.53 -3.53 8.13
C GLU A 3 -5.47 -2.46 7.89
N LEU A 4 -4.20 -2.86 7.95
CA LEU A 4 -3.08 -2.01 7.59
C LEU A 4 -2.90 -2.03 6.07
N ASN A 5 -3.02 -0.86 5.46
CA ASN A 5 -2.71 -0.64 4.06
C ASN A 5 -1.30 -0.06 3.91
N TYR A 6 -0.60 -0.53 2.90
CA TYR A 6 0.72 -0.02 2.60
C TYR A 6 0.64 1.42 2.06
N HIS A 7 1.45 2.32 2.59
CA HIS A 7 1.38 3.75 2.30
C HIS A 7 2.75 4.30 1.86
N MET A 8 2.87 4.66 0.58
CA MET A 8 4.15 5.05 -0.04
C MET A 8 4.81 6.25 0.66
N TYR A 9 4.04 7.26 1.09
CA TYR A 9 4.62 8.39 1.83
C TYR A 9 5.25 7.98 3.17
N LEU A 10 4.70 6.97 3.85
CA LEU A 10 5.30 6.46 5.09
C LEU A 10 6.58 5.67 4.79
N GLU A 11 6.63 4.94 3.69
CA GLU A 11 7.85 4.29 3.20
C GLU A 11 8.95 5.30 2.86
N GLU A 12 8.64 6.32 2.06
CA GLU A 12 9.60 7.35 1.68
C GLU A 12 10.17 8.04 2.93
N LYS A 13 9.29 8.38 3.87
CA LYS A 13 9.69 8.97 5.15
C LYS A 13 10.53 8.02 6.01
N ALA A 14 10.24 6.72 6.02
CA ALA A 14 11.08 5.73 6.68
C ALA A 14 12.48 5.68 6.07
N LYS A 15 12.58 5.70 4.74
CA LYS A 15 13.88 5.70 4.01
C LYS A 15 14.71 6.96 4.21
N GLU A 16 14.07 8.09 4.55
CA GLU A 16 14.78 9.32 4.91
C GLU A 16 15.48 9.22 6.27
N MET A 17 14.99 8.38 7.18
CA MET A 17 15.60 8.12 8.50
C MET A 17 16.77 7.14 8.36
N ARG A 18 17.94 7.66 7.98
CA ARG A 18 19.13 6.84 7.66
C ARG A 18 19.86 6.23 8.86
N THR A 19 19.67 6.77 10.06
CA THR A 19 20.38 6.33 11.29
C THR A 19 19.43 6.33 12.48
N CYS A 20 19.70 5.49 13.49
CA CYS A 20 18.83 5.36 14.67
C CYS A 20 18.78 6.63 15.53
N ASP A 21 19.79 7.50 15.41
CA ASP A 21 19.85 8.78 16.14
C ASP A 21 18.74 9.75 15.76
N ASN A 22 18.12 9.57 14.59
CA ASN A 22 17.09 10.46 14.04
C ASN A 22 15.70 9.82 14.00
N LEU A 23 15.49 8.73 14.74
CA LEU A 23 14.18 8.07 14.79
C LEU A 23 13.22 8.87 15.67
N THR A 24 12.11 9.28 15.06
CA THR A 24 11.08 10.04 15.78
C THR A 24 9.71 9.67 15.26
N SER A 25 8.78 9.44 16.19
CA SER A 25 7.35 9.43 15.87
C SER A 25 6.93 10.83 15.41
N GLY A 26 6.06 10.90 14.42
CA GLY A 26 5.49 12.15 13.93
C GLY A 26 4.19 12.49 14.62
N ILE A 27 3.46 13.47 14.05
CA ILE A 27 2.13 13.83 14.51
C ILE A 27 1.07 12.77 14.15
N ASP A 28 1.34 12.00 13.08
CA ASP A 28 0.40 11.09 12.42
C ASP A 28 0.99 9.69 12.20
N TYR A 29 2.12 9.37 12.83
CA TYR A 29 2.70 8.03 12.78
C TYR A 29 3.59 7.73 13.98
N MET A 30 3.69 6.45 14.32
CA MET A 30 4.66 5.87 15.24
C MET A 30 5.73 5.12 14.45
N TYR A 31 6.97 5.17 14.91
CA TYR A 31 8.01 4.29 14.37
C TYR A 31 8.08 2.97 15.14
N THR A 32 8.55 1.93 14.46
CA THR A 32 8.84 0.61 15.04
C THR A 32 10.05 0.05 14.32
N LEU A 33 11.04 -0.40 15.09
CA LEU A 33 12.23 -1.08 14.57
C LEU A 33 12.00 -2.59 14.63
N VAL A 34 12.27 -3.26 13.52
CA VAL A 34 12.15 -4.71 13.40
C VAL A 34 13.50 -5.28 12.99
N SER A 35 14.12 -6.03 13.89
CA SER A 35 15.37 -6.74 13.61
C SER A 35 15.14 -7.90 12.64
N ILE A 36 15.87 -7.92 11.53
CA ILE A 36 15.75 -8.95 10.48
C ILE A 36 16.01 -10.37 11.04
N GLY A 37 16.89 -10.48 12.04
CA GLY A 37 17.23 -11.75 12.70
C GLY A 37 16.23 -12.25 13.75
N GLN A 38 15.38 -11.37 14.30
CA GLN A 38 14.39 -11.75 15.31
C GLN A 38 13.01 -12.06 14.70
N GLY A 39 12.72 -11.51 13.52
CA GLY A 39 11.44 -11.66 12.84
C GLY A 39 10.23 -11.27 13.72
N LEU A 40 9.02 -11.51 13.23
CA LEU A 40 7.79 -11.48 14.04
C LEU A 40 7.60 -12.82 14.75
N THR A 41 8.63 -13.31 15.44
CA THR A 41 8.52 -14.60 16.13
C THR A 41 7.57 -14.45 17.31
N ILE A 42 6.52 -15.28 17.34
CA ILE A 42 5.64 -15.39 18.50
C ILE A 42 6.45 -16.16 19.56
N PRO A 43 6.86 -15.51 20.66
CA PRO A 43 7.57 -16.19 21.71
C PRO A 43 6.64 -17.24 22.34
N GLN A 44 7.18 -18.39 22.74
CA GLN A 44 6.41 -19.41 23.45
C GLN A 44 6.13 -18.92 24.89
N ILE A 45 5.13 -18.06 25.00
CA ILE A 45 4.75 -17.42 26.27
C ILE A 45 3.52 -18.13 26.82
N GLU A 46 3.60 -18.59 28.06
CA GLU A 46 2.54 -19.38 28.70
C GLU A 46 1.30 -18.56 29.08
N SER A 47 1.42 -17.24 29.22
CA SER A 47 0.32 -16.35 29.62
C SER A 47 -0.03 -15.29 28.57
N VAL A 48 -1.33 -15.01 28.44
CA VAL A 48 -1.85 -13.95 27.54
C VAL A 48 -1.36 -12.56 27.97
N GLU A 49 -1.18 -12.33 29.27
CA GLU A 49 -0.72 -11.06 29.82
C GLU A 49 0.73 -10.77 29.44
N GLU A 50 1.61 -11.76 29.57
CA GLU A 50 3.00 -11.62 29.17
C GLU A 50 3.16 -11.49 27.64
N GLN A 51 2.33 -12.21 26.86
CA GLN A 51 2.23 -12.00 25.41
C GLN A 51 1.85 -10.56 25.09
N LEU A 52 0.84 -10.04 25.76
CA LEU A 52 0.37 -8.68 25.54
C LEU A 52 1.45 -7.66 25.90
N ASN A 53 2.07 -7.78 27.08
CA ASN A 53 3.12 -6.85 27.51
C ASN A 53 4.34 -6.87 26.57
N MET A 54 4.78 -8.06 26.14
CA MET A 54 5.87 -8.17 25.18
C MET A 54 5.51 -7.58 23.81
N THR A 55 4.27 -7.80 23.37
CA THR A 55 3.79 -7.23 22.10
C THR A 55 3.67 -5.71 22.18
N ILE A 56 3.22 -5.16 23.31
CA ILE A 56 3.16 -3.71 23.56
C ILE A 56 4.57 -3.12 23.51
N ASP A 57 5.54 -3.75 24.17
CA ASP A 57 6.92 -3.25 24.21
C ASP A 57 7.60 -3.31 22.83
N THR A 58 7.36 -4.39 22.08
CA THR A 58 8.05 -4.61 20.79
C THR A 58 7.36 -3.91 19.63
N PHE A 59 6.02 -3.89 19.61
CA PHE A 59 5.22 -3.44 18.47
C PHE A 59 4.09 -2.48 18.87
N PRO A 60 4.36 -1.40 19.62
CA PRO A 60 3.31 -0.53 20.15
C PRO A 60 2.47 0.10 19.04
N GLY A 61 3.08 0.41 17.89
CA GLY A 61 2.41 1.01 16.74
C GLY A 61 1.54 0.04 15.94
N LEU A 62 1.69 -1.29 16.08
CA LEU A 62 0.98 -2.28 15.25
C LEU A 62 -0.24 -2.90 15.93
N ILE A 63 -0.40 -2.67 17.24
CA ILE A 63 -1.50 -3.26 18.03
C ILE A 63 -2.64 -2.28 18.31
N ILE A 64 -2.49 -1.01 17.95
CA ILE A 64 -3.52 0.01 18.14
C ILE A 64 -4.61 -0.22 17.07
N PRO A 65 -5.87 -0.53 17.46
CA PRO A 65 -6.93 -0.87 16.52
C PRO A 65 -7.23 0.16 15.45
N GLU A 66 -6.99 1.44 15.72
CA GLU A 66 -7.23 2.56 14.82
C GLU A 66 -6.17 2.72 13.72
N GLN A 67 -4.99 2.11 13.88
CA GLN A 67 -3.92 2.18 12.89
C GLN A 67 -4.35 1.52 11.59
N SER A 68 -4.16 2.18 10.46
CA SER A 68 -4.66 1.73 9.15
C SER A 68 -3.63 1.88 8.03
N LYS A 69 -2.49 2.53 8.30
CA LYS A 69 -1.43 2.77 7.32
C LYS A 69 -0.11 2.28 7.85
N ILE A 70 0.70 1.67 6.99
CA ILE A 70 2.07 1.26 7.29
C ILE A 70 2.99 1.54 6.10
N GLY A 71 4.22 1.96 6.35
CA GLY A 71 5.26 2.02 5.33
C GLY A 71 6.62 1.76 5.96
N CYS A 72 7.48 1.02 5.27
CA CYS A 72 8.74 0.54 5.86
C CYS A 72 9.95 0.83 4.95
N GLY A 73 11.11 1.02 5.57
CA GLY A 73 12.39 1.18 4.90
C GLY A 73 13.49 0.42 5.65
N GLU A 74 14.54 0.04 4.93
CA GLU A 74 15.75 -0.52 5.54
C GLU A 74 16.52 0.58 6.27
N ILE A 75 17.07 0.24 7.44
CA ILE A 75 17.91 1.13 8.23
C ILE A 75 19.08 0.33 8.82
N GLU A 76 20.25 0.93 8.84
CA GLU A 76 21.42 0.36 9.53
C GLU A 76 21.58 1.04 10.89
N CYS A 77 21.65 0.21 11.93
CA CYS A 77 21.73 0.64 13.31
C CYS A 77 22.89 -0.05 14.00
N ASP A 78 23.96 0.70 14.31
CA ASP A 78 25.19 0.16 14.91
C ASP A 78 25.78 -1.05 14.17
N GLY A 79 25.72 -1.03 12.82
CA GLY A 79 26.18 -2.15 11.98
C GLY A 79 25.22 -3.34 11.90
N ILE A 80 23.98 -3.16 12.38
CA ILE A 80 22.90 -4.15 12.31
C ILE A 80 21.83 -3.65 11.35
N ASP A 81 21.60 -4.41 10.28
CA ASP A 81 20.50 -4.15 9.35
C ASP A 81 19.15 -4.44 10.04
N GLN A 82 18.28 -3.43 10.03
CA GLN A 82 16.94 -3.47 10.60
C GLN A 82 15.93 -2.92 9.60
N ILE A 83 14.65 -3.14 9.88
CA ILE A 83 13.54 -2.57 9.14
C ILE A 83 12.87 -1.53 10.03
N LEU A 84 12.84 -0.28 9.57
CA LEU A 84 12.06 0.77 10.18
C LEU A 84 10.68 0.82 9.54
N CYS A 85 9.63 0.60 10.33
CA CYS A 85 8.25 0.78 9.88
C CYS A 85 7.61 1.98 10.57
N LEU A 86 6.87 2.78 9.82
CA LEU A 86 6.04 3.87 10.33
C LEU A 86 4.57 3.45 10.21
N THR A 87 3.79 3.58 11.30
CA THR A 87 2.38 3.18 11.35
C THR A 87 1.51 4.33 11.83
N GLY A 88 0.42 4.63 11.12
CA GLY A 88 -0.45 5.77 11.38
C GLY A 88 -1.96 5.45 11.32
N PRO A 89 -2.83 6.34 11.85
CA PRO A 89 -2.55 7.75 12.17
C PRO A 89 -2.13 8.07 13.62
N LYS A 90 -2.11 7.10 14.54
CA LYS A 90 -1.76 7.34 15.94
C LYS A 90 -0.25 7.52 16.07
N SER A 91 0.15 8.51 16.87
CA SER A 91 1.55 8.89 17.14
C SER A 91 2.10 8.34 18.47
N GLU A 92 1.23 7.82 19.32
CA GLU A 92 1.58 7.25 20.62
C GLU A 92 0.65 6.08 20.95
N PHE A 93 1.16 5.14 21.73
CA PHE A 93 0.38 4.03 22.27
C PHE A 93 -0.16 4.42 23.64
N ARG A 94 -1.44 4.13 23.87
CA ARG A 94 -2.07 4.20 25.19
C ARG A 94 -2.81 2.90 25.47
N TYR A 95 -2.77 2.45 26.72
CA TYR A 95 -3.52 1.25 27.12
C TYR A 95 -5.02 1.37 26.84
N GLU A 96 -5.58 2.58 26.87
CA GLU A 96 -6.98 2.84 26.55
C GLU A 96 -7.31 2.67 25.06
N ASP A 97 -6.31 2.65 24.17
CA ASP A 97 -6.54 2.36 22.75
C ASP A 97 -6.82 0.86 22.53
N LEU A 98 -6.43 -0.02 23.46
CA LEU A 98 -6.73 -1.45 23.35
C LEU A 98 -8.22 -1.72 23.58
N LYS A 99 -8.79 -2.53 22.69
CA LYS A 99 -10.19 -2.93 22.73
C LYS A 99 -10.31 -4.44 22.88
N THR A 100 -11.23 -4.88 23.72
CA THR A 100 -11.54 -6.30 23.93
C THR A 100 -12.94 -6.61 23.40
N GLY A 101 -13.04 -7.64 22.59
CA GLY A 101 -14.31 -8.10 22.04
C GLY A 101 -14.11 -9.09 20.90
N PRO A 102 -15.19 -9.63 20.32
CA PRO A 102 -15.09 -10.46 19.12
C PRO A 102 -14.41 -9.67 17.98
N PRO A 103 -13.45 -10.25 17.25
CA PRO A 103 -12.80 -9.59 16.14
C PRO A 103 -13.83 -9.01 15.16
N GLY A 104 -13.69 -7.71 14.90
CA GLY A 104 -14.49 -6.93 13.98
C GLY A 104 -15.94 -6.63 14.40
N SER A 105 -16.34 -6.88 15.66
CA SER A 105 -17.68 -6.51 16.16
C SER A 105 -17.93 -4.99 16.21
N GLU A 106 -16.86 -4.19 16.24
CA GLU A 106 -16.92 -2.72 16.34
C GLU A 106 -16.40 -2.02 15.08
N CYS A 107 -16.33 -2.71 13.94
CA CYS A 107 -15.85 -2.08 12.71
C CYS A 107 -16.88 -1.07 12.17
N PRO A 108 -16.52 0.22 12.05
CA PRO A 108 -17.44 1.24 11.56
C PRO A 108 -17.83 1.01 10.09
N ASN A 109 -16.87 0.54 9.28
CA ASN A 109 -17.03 0.34 7.84
C ASN A 109 -17.24 -1.13 7.45
N GLY A 110 -17.62 -1.95 8.43
CA GLY A 110 -17.77 -3.39 8.24
C GLY A 110 -16.47 -4.18 8.42
N LYS A 111 -16.66 -5.49 8.47
CA LYS A 111 -15.62 -6.48 8.78
C LYS A 111 -15.21 -7.20 7.50
N GLY A 112 -13.91 -7.22 7.21
CA GLY A 112 -13.32 -8.00 6.13
C GLY A 112 -13.38 -9.50 6.38
N GLU A 113 -13.07 -10.31 5.37
CA GLU A 113 -13.09 -11.79 5.47
C GLU A 113 -12.07 -12.33 6.47
N ASN A 114 -10.95 -11.63 6.66
CA ASN A 114 -9.91 -11.89 7.67
C ASN A 114 -10.33 -11.52 9.11
N GLY A 115 -11.49 -10.90 9.26
CA GLY A 115 -12.05 -10.43 10.52
C GLY A 115 -11.48 -9.13 11.07
N LEU A 116 -10.67 -8.43 10.29
CA LEU A 116 -10.22 -7.07 10.55
C LEU A 116 -11.25 -6.05 10.01
N CYS A 117 -11.11 -4.79 10.43
CA CYS A 117 -11.97 -3.71 9.97
C CYS A 117 -11.44 -3.14 8.67
N ILE A 118 -12.33 -2.98 7.70
CA ILE A 118 -12.00 -2.33 6.43
C ILE A 118 -11.60 -0.89 6.74
N SER A 119 -10.36 -0.52 6.44
CA SER A 119 -9.87 0.84 6.61
C SER A 119 -10.41 1.75 5.51
N GLU A 120 -10.56 3.03 5.83
CA GLU A 120 -10.96 4.02 4.83
C GLU A 120 -9.82 4.19 3.84
N GLU A 121 -10.07 3.88 2.56
CA GLU A 121 -9.15 4.27 1.50
C GLU A 121 -9.16 5.80 1.43
N GLU A 122 -8.06 6.45 1.82
CA GLU A 122 -7.79 7.78 1.32
C GLU A 122 -7.64 7.63 -0.19
N SER A 123 -8.62 8.14 -0.94
CA SER A 123 -8.54 8.20 -2.39
C SER A 123 -7.27 8.96 -2.74
N ILE A 124 -6.22 8.24 -3.09
CA ILE A 124 -4.99 8.82 -3.58
C ILE A 124 -5.36 9.44 -4.93
N SER A 125 -5.65 10.75 -4.95
CA SER A 125 -5.68 11.52 -6.19
C SER A 125 -4.23 11.72 -6.67
N ASN A 126 -3.57 10.62 -7.03
CA ASN A 126 -2.31 10.67 -7.73
C ASN A 126 -2.60 11.20 -9.14
N GLY A 127 -2.46 12.52 -9.30
CA GLY A 127 -2.28 13.18 -10.59
C GLY A 127 -0.95 12.79 -11.25
N PHE A 128 -0.70 11.49 -11.39
CA PHE A 128 0.44 10.92 -12.09
C PHE A 128 -0.09 9.81 -13.00
N GLY A 129 -0.71 10.24 -14.11
CA GLY A 129 -0.81 9.38 -15.28
C GLY A 129 0.60 9.00 -15.75
N PRO A 130 0.75 7.87 -16.46
CA PRO A 130 2.04 7.47 -17.03
C PRO A 130 2.64 8.63 -17.85
N LYS A 131 3.84 9.07 -17.47
CA LYS A 131 4.71 9.82 -18.37
C LYS A 131 5.26 8.80 -19.36
N GLU A 132 4.64 8.74 -20.52
CA GLU A 132 5.22 8.11 -21.70
C GLU A 132 5.85 9.25 -22.53
N ASP A 133 7.16 9.13 -22.72
CA ASP A 133 8.02 10.19 -23.26
C ASP A 133 7.64 10.56 -24.70
N LEU A 134 7.48 11.87 -24.93
CA LEU A 134 7.52 12.46 -26.26
C LEU A 134 8.91 12.26 -26.87
N GLU A 135 9.01 11.49 -27.97
CA GLU A 135 9.86 11.88 -29.10
C GLU A 135 9.47 11.12 -30.38
N ASN A 136 8.62 11.70 -31.23
CA ASN A 136 8.98 11.98 -32.63
C ASN A 136 7.85 12.61 -33.46
N ARG A 137 8.20 13.77 -34.06
CA ARG A 137 7.68 14.47 -35.25
C ARG A 137 6.63 15.57 -35.09
N GLU A 138 7.16 16.78 -35.24
CA GLU A 138 6.52 18.05 -35.61
C GLU A 138 5.97 18.05 -37.09
N PRO A 139 5.43 19.15 -37.65
CA PRO A 139 4.00 19.49 -37.62
C PRO A 139 3.44 19.83 -39.04
N LYS A 140 2.13 20.14 -39.09
CA LYS A 140 1.32 20.92 -40.08
C LYS A 140 -0.01 20.17 -40.32
N GLY A 141 -1.21 20.73 -40.25
CA GLY A 141 -1.72 22.09 -40.13
C GLY A 141 -3.04 22.17 -40.92
N GLY A 142 -4.17 22.57 -40.28
CA GLY A 142 -5.48 22.89 -40.91
C GLY A 142 -6.24 21.70 -41.53
N GLU A 143 -7.57 21.55 -41.54
CA GLU A 143 -8.75 22.36 -41.25
C GLU A 143 -9.95 21.40 -41.00
N GLU A 144 -10.87 21.86 -40.16
CA GLU A 144 -12.34 21.74 -40.13
C GLU A 144 -13.12 20.47 -40.58
N GLU A 145 -14.04 20.06 -39.67
CA GLU A 145 -15.42 19.55 -39.85
C GLU A 145 -15.63 18.27 -40.70
N ASN A 146 -16.47 17.28 -40.39
CA ASN A 146 -17.70 17.15 -39.63
C ASN A 146 -18.02 15.64 -39.44
N SER A 147 -18.85 15.31 -38.46
CA SER A 147 -19.36 13.97 -38.22
C SER A 147 -20.50 13.59 -39.19
N SER A 148 -20.45 12.40 -39.78
CA SER A 148 -21.65 11.65 -40.18
C SER A 148 -21.33 10.14 -40.13
N SER A 149 -21.90 9.38 -39.19
CA SER A 149 -23.26 8.83 -39.24
C SER A 149 -23.40 7.67 -40.24
N TYR A 150 -23.52 6.46 -39.65
CA TYR A 150 -24.16 5.23 -40.15
C TYR A 150 -23.60 4.52 -41.40
N GLY A 151 -23.44 3.19 -41.30
CA GLY A 151 -23.54 2.31 -42.46
C GLY A 151 -22.78 0.99 -42.37
N ASN A 152 -23.39 -0.03 -41.77
CA ASN A 152 -22.94 -1.41 -41.90
C ASN A 152 -23.05 -1.91 -43.36
N SER A 153 -22.10 -2.79 -43.73
CA SER A 153 -22.29 -3.96 -44.60
C SER A 153 -22.15 -3.82 -46.13
N ARG A 154 -21.29 -4.71 -46.64
CA ARG A 154 -21.28 -5.38 -47.97
C ARG A 154 -20.84 -4.58 -49.20
N LEU A 155 -19.62 -4.88 -49.64
CA LEU A 155 -19.14 -5.17 -51.01
C LEU A 155 -17.60 -5.17 -50.86
N VAL A 156 -16.87 -6.26 -51.09
CA VAL A 156 -16.59 -6.78 -52.43
C VAL A 156 -16.21 -8.25 -52.31
N PHE A 157 -17.11 -9.10 -52.78
CA PHE A 157 -16.82 -10.42 -53.32
C PHE A 157 -16.09 -10.21 -54.65
N CYS A 158 -14.78 -10.42 -54.69
CA CYS A 158 -13.91 -10.57 -55.87
C CYS A 158 -12.51 -10.79 -55.27
N PHE A 159 -11.90 -11.97 -55.23
CA PHE A 159 -11.68 -12.87 -56.35
C PHE A 159 -11.34 -14.26 -55.82
N ILE A 160 -12.24 -15.21 -56.09
CA ILE A 160 -11.82 -16.58 -56.37
C ILE A 160 -11.18 -16.54 -57.76
N PHE A 161 -9.85 -16.41 -57.80
CA PHE A 161 -9.01 -16.94 -58.88
C PHE A 161 -8.04 -17.89 -58.17
N MET A 162 -8.33 -19.18 -58.17
CA MET A 162 -7.89 -20.10 -59.20
C MET A 162 -6.36 -20.22 -59.28
N MET A 163 -5.89 -21.35 -58.76
CA MET A 163 -5.08 -22.33 -59.49
C MET A 163 -3.67 -21.91 -59.95
N CYS A 164 -2.69 -22.12 -59.07
CA CYS A 164 -1.42 -22.81 -59.36
C CYS A 164 -1.00 -23.45 -58.02
N GLY A 165 -0.92 -24.76 -57.83
CA GLY A 165 -0.24 -25.73 -58.68
C GLY A 165 1.16 -25.95 -58.10
N LEU A 166 1.35 -27.11 -57.46
CA LEU A 166 2.61 -27.79 -57.17
C LEU A 166 3.81 -26.95 -56.68
N CYS A 167 4.21 -27.15 -55.42
CA CYS A 167 5.48 -27.79 -55.08
C CYS A 167 5.47 -28.29 -53.64
#